data_AF-A0A0H5RUZ1-F1
#
_entry.id   AF-A0A0H5RUZ1-F1
#
_cell.length_a   1.000
_cell.length_b   1.000
_cell.length_c   1.000
_cell.angle_alpha   90.00
_cell.angle_beta   90.00
_cell.angle_gamma   90.00
#
_symmetry.space_group_name_H-M   'P 1'
#
loop_
_entity.id
_entity.type
_entity.pdbx_description
1 polymer ?
#
loop_
_entity_poly.entity_id
_entity_poly.type
_entity_poly.pdbx_seq_one_letter_code
_entity_poly.pdbx_strand_id
1 'polypeptide(L)'
;MTNPWGGLDADAVNKKLYLDPTVISEVNRVFEPYEESLETLIGDSLDETTGYFGTPENPLAVLVQKVFDDRGKQLTDYLKEQLTQTQGFVKTARDAAEAMRTAEND
;
A
#
# COMPACT_ATOMS: atom_id res chain seq x y z
N MET A 1 6.79 7.63 6.72
CA MET A 1 8.08 7.51 5.99
C MET A 1 7.93 8.16 4.62
N THR A 2 9.04 8.55 3.99
CA THR A 2 9.05 9.20 2.66
C THR A 2 8.83 8.14 1.57
N ASN A 3 7.97 8.41 0.58
CA ASN A 3 7.73 7.52 -0.56
C ASN A 3 9.08 7.12 -1.24
N PRO A 4 9.46 5.83 -1.25
CA PRO A 4 10.76 5.40 -1.79
C PRO A 4 10.85 5.63 -3.30
N TRP A 5 9.72 5.77 -3.99
CA TRP A 5 9.64 6.00 -5.43
C TRP A 5 9.71 7.48 -5.81
N GLY A 6 9.70 8.41 -4.84
CA GLY A 6 9.57 9.84 -5.14
C GLY A 6 10.64 10.40 -6.09
N GLY A 7 11.87 9.86 -6.06
CA GLY A 7 12.91 10.24 -7.02
C GLY A 7 12.63 9.72 -8.44
N LEU A 8 12.20 8.46 -8.56
CA LEU A 8 11.85 7.85 -9.84
C LEU A 8 10.57 8.46 -10.43
N ASP A 9 9.60 8.81 -9.59
CA ASP A 9 8.39 9.53 -9.98
C ASP A 9 8.73 10.90 -10.58
N ALA A 10 9.63 11.64 -9.92
CA ALA A 10 10.10 12.92 -10.44
C ALA A 10 10.86 12.75 -11.77
N ASP A 11 11.69 11.72 -11.92
CA ASP A 11 12.41 11.47 -13.17
C ASP A 11 11.49 11.02 -14.30
N ALA A 12 10.43 10.26 -14.02
CA ALA A 12 9.39 9.92 -14.99
C ALA A 12 8.68 11.17 -15.52
N VAL A 13 8.19 12.03 -14.61
CA VAL A 13 7.52 13.30 -14.95
C VAL A 13 8.45 14.23 -15.75
N ASN A 14 9.73 14.26 -15.42
CA ASN A 14 10.72 15.10 -16.10
C ASN A 14 11.30 14.48 -17.39
N LYS A 15 10.71 13.37 -17.90
CA LYS A 15 11.17 12.68 -19.11
C LYS A 15 12.63 12.21 -19.04
N LYS A 16 13.09 11.84 -17.84
CA LYS A 16 14.43 11.29 -17.56
C LYS A 16 14.41 9.79 -17.27
N LEU A 17 13.22 9.25 -17.00
CA LEU A 17 12.96 7.83 -16.87
C LEU A 17 11.91 7.42 -17.89
N TYR A 18 12.22 6.37 -18.65
CA TYR A 18 11.33 5.78 -19.65
C TYR A 18 11.14 4.31 -19.36
N LEU A 19 9.93 3.83 -19.57
CA LEU A 19 9.59 2.42 -19.46
C LEU A 19 8.84 1.97 -20.71
N ASP A 20 9.13 0.78 -21.22
CA ASP A 20 8.39 0.23 -22.34
C ASP A 20 6.90 0.09 -21.96
N PRO A 21 5.96 0.71 -22.72
CA PRO A 21 4.54 0.68 -22.37
C PRO A 21 3.91 -0.71 -22.33
N THR A 22 4.51 -1.70 -22.98
CA THR A 22 4.02 -3.09 -22.97
C THR A 22 4.14 -3.72 -21.57
N VAL A 23 5.09 -3.25 -20.74
CA VAL A 23 5.35 -3.73 -19.38
C VAL A 23 4.21 -3.37 -18.42
N ILE A 24 3.41 -2.34 -18.72
CA ILE A 24 2.30 -1.91 -17.86
C ILE A 24 1.26 -3.01 -17.65
N SER A 25 1.04 -3.86 -18.66
CA SER A 25 0.12 -5.00 -18.54
C SER A 25 0.57 -6.00 -17.47
N GLU A 26 1.88 -6.27 -17.39
CA GLU A 26 2.48 -7.15 -16.38
C GLU A 26 2.52 -6.51 -15.00
N VAL A 27 2.79 -5.20 -14.93
CA VAL A 27 2.71 -4.44 -13.67
C VAL A 27 1.30 -4.55 -13.09
N ASN A 28 0.28 -4.24 -13.88
CA ASN A 28 -1.12 -4.35 -13.43
C ASN A 28 -1.47 -5.79 -13.02
N ARG A 29 -1.10 -6.79 -13.83
CA ARG A 29 -1.38 -8.20 -13.52
C ARG A 29 -0.83 -8.65 -12.17
N VAL A 30 0.34 -8.14 -11.77
CA VAL A 30 0.99 -8.51 -10.50
C VAL A 30 0.47 -7.68 -9.33
N PHE A 31 0.31 -6.38 -9.53
CA PHE A 31 0.07 -5.46 -8.41
C PHE A 31 -1.40 -5.21 -8.12
N GLU A 32 -2.32 -5.33 -9.08
CA GLU A 32 -3.76 -5.19 -8.81
C GLU A 32 -4.25 -6.23 -7.77
N PRO A 33 -3.97 -7.55 -7.90
CA PRO A 33 -4.40 -8.52 -6.89
C PRO A 33 -3.72 -8.32 -5.53
N TYR A 34 -2.50 -7.77 -5.53
CA TYR A 34 -1.78 -7.46 -4.31
C TYR A 34 -2.39 -6.26 -3.58
N GLU A 35 -2.75 -5.20 -4.31
CA GLU A 35 -3.47 -4.04 -3.77
C GLU A 35 -4.82 -4.46 -3.17
N GLU A 36 -5.61 -5.27 -3.90
CA GLU A 36 -6.89 -5.81 -3.41
C GLU A 36 -6.73 -6.63 -2.11
N SER A 37 -5.65 -7.42 -2.03
CA SER A 37 -5.34 -8.21 -0.83
C SER A 37 -4.99 -7.31 0.36
N LEU A 38 -4.20 -6.25 0.13
CA LEU A 38 -3.87 -5.29 1.18
C LEU A 38 -5.10 -4.52 1.66
N GLU A 39 -5.95 -4.06 0.73
CA GLU A 39 -7.20 -3.37 1.06
C GLU A 39 -8.14 -4.26 1.88
N THR A 40 -8.26 -5.53 1.51
CA THR A 40 -9.05 -6.52 2.28
C THR A 40 -8.52 -6.66 3.71
N LEU A 41 -7.21 -6.89 3.87
CA LEU A 41 -6.59 -7.05 5.20
C LEU A 41 -6.67 -5.77 6.05
N ILE A 42 -6.63 -4.60 5.43
CA ILE A 42 -6.85 -3.31 6.11
C ILE A 42 -8.31 -3.19 6.56
N GLY A 43 -9.26 -3.61 5.71
CA GLY A 43 -10.70 -3.58 5.99
C GLY A 43 -11.13 -4.51 7.11
N ASP A 44 -10.45 -5.64 7.28
CA ASP A 44 -10.71 -6.61 8.36
C ASP A 44 -10.45 -6.04 9.78
N SER A 45 -9.91 -4.82 9.91
CA SER A 45 -9.90 -4.01 11.14
C SER A 45 -9.38 -4.78 12.37
N LEU A 46 -8.13 -5.24 12.27
CA LEU A 46 -7.45 -6.07 13.28
C LEU A 46 -7.23 -5.35 14.63
N ASP A 47 -7.61 -4.08 14.75
CA ASP A 47 -7.37 -3.16 15.87
C ASP A 47 -8.60 -2.82 16.72
N GLU A 48 -9.76 -3.45 16.47
CA GLU A 48 -10.97 -3.28 17.29
C GLU A 48 -11.54 -4.63 17.78
N THR A 49 -11.03 -5.10 18.92
CA THR A 49 -11.38 -6.40 19.51
C THR A 49 -12.34 -6.31 20.70
N THR A 50 -13.15 -5.25 20.75
CA THR A 50 -14.08 -4.97 21.86
C THR A 50 -14.98 -6.18 22.16
N GLY A 51 -14.92 -6.66 23.41
CA GLY A 51 -15.73 -7.77 23.91
C GLY A 51 -15.23 -9.18 23.57
N TYR A 52 -14.13 -9.31 22.81
CA TYR A 52 -13.60 -10.63 22.43
C TYR A 52 -12.99 -11.39 23.61
N PHE A 53 -12.46 -10.64 24.59
CA PHE A 53 -11.72 -11.21 25.73
C PHE A 53 -12.54 -11.25 27.03
N GLY A 54 -13.82 -10.87 26.97
CA GLY A 54 -14.72 -10.80 28.11
C GLY A 54 -15.20 -9.38 28.39
N THR A 55 -15.68 -9.14 29.61
CA THR A 55 -16.32 -7.89 30.00
C THR A 55 -15.38 -6.98 30.82
N PRO A 56 -15.64 -5.65 30.88
CA PRO A 56 -14.80 -4.70 31.62
C PRO A 56 -14.69 -4.98 33.13
N GLU A 57 -15.61 -5.76 33.71
CA GLU A 57 -15.56 -6.21 35.10
C GLU A 57 -14.37 -7.14 35.38
N ASN A 58 -13.77 -7.74 34.35
CA ASN A 58 -12.51 -8.48 34.43
C ASN A 58 -11.33 -7.60 33.95
N PRO A 59 -10.47 -7.08 34.85
CA PRO A 59 -9.34 -6.24 34.45
C PRO A 59 -8.35 -6.94 33.50
N LEU A 60 -8.24 -8.27 33.55
CA LEU A 60 -7.41 -9.02 32.61
C LEU A 60 -7.97 -8.97 31.19
N ALA A 61 -9.30 -8.99 31.02
CA ALA A 61 -9.94 -8.87 29.72
C ALA A 61 -9.59 -7.54 29.05
N VAL A 62 -9.65 -6.44 29.81
CA VAL A 62 -9.29 -5.09 29.35
C VAL A 62 -7.82 -5.02 28.95
N LEU A 63 -6.92 -5.61 29.74
CA LEU A 63 -5.49 -5.63 29.44
C LEU A 63 -5.16 -6.44 28.17
N VAL A 64 -5.78 -7.61 28.00
CA VAL A 64 -5.59 -8.44 26.80
C VAL A 64 -6.14 -7.74 25.57
N GLN A 65 -7.34 -7.15 25.67
CA GLN A 65 -7.93 -6.36 24.59
C GLN A 65 -6.98 -5.26 24.12
N LYS A 66 -6.46 -4.46 25.04
CA LYS A 66 -5.52 -3.38 24.72
C LYS A 66 -4.27 -3.89 23.97
N VAL A 67 -3.69 -5.01 24.41
CA VAL A 67 -2.50 -5.59 23.76
C VAL A 67 -2.81 -6.05 22.33
N PHE A 68 -3.98 -6.67 22.13
CA PHE A 68 -4.42 -7.10 20.80
C PHE A 68 -4.72 -5.91 19.89
N ASP A 69 -5.44 -4.90 20.38
CA ASP A 69 -5.75 -3.67 19.64
C ASP A 69 -4.45 -2.93 19.26
N ASP A 70 -3.50 -2.78 20.19
CA ASP A 70 -2.20 -2.15 19.93
C ASP A 70 -1.40 -2.91 18.85
N ARG A 71 -1.44 -4.25 18.88
CA ARG A 71 -0.75 -5.08 17.89
C ARG A 71 -1.46 -5.06 16.53
N GLY A 72 -2.79 -5.10 16.55
CA GLY A 72 -3.65 -4.94 15.39
C GLY A 72 -3.36 -3.62 14.68
N LYS A 73 -3.27 -2.53 15.45
CA LYS A 73 -2.97 -1.20 14.92
C LYS A 73 -1.63 -1.16 14.20
N GLN A 74 -0.58 -1.71 14.81
CA GLN A 74 0.75 -1.79 14.18
C GLN A 74 0.72 -2.56 12.86
N LEU A 75 -0.04 -3.66 12.79
CA LEU A 75 -0.18 -4.44 11.58
C LEU A 75 -0.98 -3.67 10.51
N THR A 76 -2.11 -3.06 10.89
CA THR A 76 -2.92 -2.22 9.99
C THR A 76 -2.11 -1.04 9.44
N ASP A 77 -1.31 -0.37 10.28
CA ASP A 77 -0.45 0.74 9.87
C ASP A 77 0.63 0.26 8.87
N TYR A 78 1.24 -0.90 9.12
CA TYR A 78 2.19 -1.51 8.19
C TYR A 78 1.53 -1.85 6.84
N LEU A 79 0.33 -2.43 6.84
CA LEU A 79 -0.39 -2.77 5.61
C LEU A 79 -0.75 -1.51 4.79
N LYS A 80 -1.19 -0.44 5.45
CA LYS A 80 -1.45 0.87 4.81
C LYS A 80 -0.19 1.46 4.18
N GLU A 81 0.95 1.30 4.84
CA GLU A 81 2.23 1.73 4.31
C GLU A 81 2.61 0.91 3.06
N GLN A 82 2.47 -0.42 3.11
CA GLN A 82 2.70 -1.27 1.94
C GLN A 82 1.78 -0.91 0.76
N LEU A 83 0.51 -0.62 1.02
CA LEU A 83 -0.45 -0.20 -0.01
C LEU A 83 0.00 1.11 -0.65
N THR A 84 0.37 2.09 0.17
CA THR A 84 0.86 3.40 -0.31
C THR A 84 2.12 3.26 -1.17
N GLN A 85 3.06 2.42 -0.75
CA GLN A 85 4.30 2.18 -1.50
C GLN A 85 4.02 1.45 -2.83
N THR A 86 3.05 0.53 -2.84
CA THR A 86 2.65 -0.20 -4.04
C THR A 86 2.02 0.72 -5.07
N GLN A 87 1.05 1.53 -4.64
CA GLN A 87 0.39 2.52 -5.50
C GLN A 87 1.40 3.54 -6.05
N GLY A 88 2.37 3.94 -5.23
CA GLY A 88 3.49 4.79 -5.65
C GLY A 88 4.31 4.17 -6.78
N PHE A 89 4.67 2.89 -6.66
CA PHE A 89 5.39 2.15 -7.69
C PHE A 89 4.59 2.08 -9.00
N VAL A 90 3.32 1.65 -8.93
CA VAL A 90 2.45 1.49 -10.11
C VAL A 90 2.27 2.82 -10.83
N LYS A 91 2.07 3.91 -10.09
CA LYS A 91 1.99 5.27 -10.65
C LYS A 91 3.29 5.63 -11.39
N THR A 92 4.44 5.49 -10.74
CA THR A 92 5.73 5.83 -11.36
C THR A 92 5.99 5.01 -12.63
N ALA A 93 5.64 3.73 -12.64
CA ALA A 93 5.75 2.89 -13.83
C ALA A 93 4.86 3.41 -14.98
N ARG A 94 3.60 3.76 -14.69
CA ARG A 94 2.66 4.34 -15.67
C ARG A 94 3.16 5.68 -16.22
N ASP A 95 3.67 6.55 -15.35
CA ASP A 95 4.20 7.85 -15.76
C ASP A 95 5.44 7.70 -16.66
N ALA A 96 6.33 6.76 -16.36
CA ALA A 96 7.51 6.47 -17.18
C ALA A 96 7.14 5.88 -18.55
N ALA A 97 6.09 5.04 -18.60
CA ALA A 97 5.56 4.50 -19.85
C ALA A 97 4.90 5.58 -20.72
N GLU A 98 4.16 6.49 -20.10
CA GLU A 98 3.53 7.60 -20.83
C GLU A 98 4.57 8.61 -21.33
N ALA A 99 5.63 8.84 -20.56
CA ALA A 99 6.76 9.65 -21.00
C ALA A 99 7.42 9.05 -22.26
N MET A 100 7.56 7.71 -22.33
CA MET A 100 8.12 7.03 -23.50
C MET A 100 7.22 7.15 -24.72
N ARG A 101 5.90 6.88 -24.56
CA ARG A 101 4.92 7.06 -25.64
C ARG A 101 4.94 8.47 -26.21
N THR A 102 5.06 9.48 -25.35
CA THR A 102 5.09 10.88 -25.78
C THR A 102 6.37 11.16 -26.55
N ALA A 103 7.52 10.68 -26.06
CA ALA A 103 8.82 10.90 -26.71
C ALA A 103 8.96 10.19 -28.07
N GLU A 104 8.27 9.06 -28.28
CA GLU A 104 8.26 8.35 -29.57
C GLU A 104 7.34 8.98 -30.62
N ASN A 105 6.39 9.83 -30.19
CA ASN A 105 5.44 10.52 -31.07
C ASN A 105 5.82 11.99 -31.36
N ASP A 106 6.84 12.53 -30.68
CA ASP A 106 7.45 13.85 -30.90
C ASP A 106 8.55 13.78 -32.00
#